data_AF-A0A1C5FMY9-F1
#
_entry.id   AF-A0A1C5FMY9-F1
#
_cell.length_a   1.000
_cell.length_b   1.000
_cell.length_c   1.000
_cell.angle_alpha   90.00
_cell.angle_beta   90.00
_cell.angle_gamma   90.00
#
_symmetry.space_group_name_H-M   'P 1'
#
loop_
_entity.id
_entity.type
_entity.pdbx_description
1 polymer ?
#
loop_
_entity_poly.entity_id
_entity_poly.type
_entity_poly.pdbx_seq_one_letter_code
_entity_poly.pdbx_strand_id
1 'polypeptide(L)'
;MPLPPRARQFNTTAGCLPPDRDDPDTFPVVVLAGFRIGAFITDEGSVYIGVDSEFADPALRSPDTTIPVEVRIDSHPSQFGRCAATLSN
;
A
#
# COMPACT_ATOMS: atom_id res chain seq x y z
N MET A 1 -11.11 0.45 -14.27
CA MET A 1 -11.14 -0.92 -14.84
C MET A 1 -11.67 -1.85 -13.75
N PRO A 2 -12.64 -2.73 -14.02
CA PRO A 2 -13.12 -3.67 -13.00
C PRO A 2 -12.01 -4.66 -12.60
N LEU A 3 -11.89 -4.95 -11.30
CA LEU A 3 -10.91 -5.91 -10.78
C LEU A 3 -11.19 -7.33 -11.33
N PRO A 4 -10.15 -8.07 -11.76
CA PRO A 4 -10.29 -9.49 -12.09
C PRO A 4 -10.92 -10.28 -10.92
N PRO A 5 -11.72 -11.34 -11.17
CA PRO A 5 -12.39 -12.09 -10.11
C PRO A 5 -11.45 -12.61 -9.01
N ARG A 6 -10.25 -13.09 -9.38
CA ARG A 6 -9.23 -13.54 -8.42
C ARG A 6 -8.67 -12.40 -7.57
N ALA A 7 -8.53 -11.19 -8.12
CA ALA A 7 -8.05 -10.04 -7.35
C ALA A 7 -9.00 -9.66 -6.21
N ARG A 8 -10.32 -9.86 -6.38
CA ARG A 8 -11.28 -9.64 -5.29
C ARG A 8 -11.05 -10.57 -4.12
N GLN A 9 -10.75 -11.85 -4.38
CA GLN A 9 -10.50 -12.84 -3.33
C GLN A 9 -9.27 -12.48 -2.49
N PHE A 10 -8.16 -12.15 -3.14
CA PHE A 10 -6.92 -11.79 -2.44
C PHE A 10 -7.03 -10.47 -1.68
N ASN A 11 -7.79 -9.51 -2.22
CA ASN A 11 -7.99 -8.21 -1.58
C ASN A 11 -9.08 -8.21 -0.49
N THR A 12 -9.71 -9.35 -0.19
CA THR A 12 -10.69 -9.43 0.92
C THR A 12 -10.06 -9.14 2.29
N THR A 13 -8.76 -9.37 2.42
CA THR A 13 -7.98 -9.11 3.64
C THR A 13 -7.26 -7.75 3.60
N ALA A 14 -7.61 -6.89 2.64
CA ALA A 14 -7.00 -5.58 2.52
C ALA A 14 -7.23 -4.75 3.78
N GLY A 15 -6.19 -4.04 4.20
CA GLY A 15 -6.23 -3.21 5.40
C GLY A 15 -5.16 -2.12 5.37
N CYS A 16 -5.10 -1.34 6.44
CA CYS A 16 -4.06 -0.34 6.66
C CYS A 16 -3.46 -0.54 8.04
N LEU A 17 -2.14 -0.52 8.12
CA LEU A 17 -1.40 -0.41 9.37
C LEU A 17 -1.08 1.08 9.59
N PRO A 18 -1.50 1.67 10.72
CA PRO A 18 -1.08 3.03 11.04
C PRO A 18 0.43 3.06 11.31
N PRO A 19 1.04 4.25 11.26
CA PRO A 19 2.36 4.45 11.86
C PRO A 19 2.34 3.96 13.30
N ASP A 20 3.44 3.37 13.74
CA ASP A 20 3.71 3.17 15.15
C ASP A 20 3.76 4.54 15.83
N ARG A 21 3.08 4.66 16.96
CA ARG A 21 3.05 5.90 17.73
C ARG A 21 4.34 6.13 18.50
N ASP A 22 5.05 5.05 18.80
CA ASP A 22 6.26 5.07 19.61
C ASP A 22 7.54 5.13 18.73
N ASP A 23 7.40 4.94 17.42
CA ASP A 23 8.49 5.04 16.43
C ASP A 23 8.15 6.07 15.33
N PRO A 24 8.76 7.27 15.37
CA PRO A 24 8.48 8.36 14.43
C PRO A 24 8.93 8.10 13.00
N ASP A 25 9.78 7.09 12.77
CA ASP A 25 10.28 6.74 11.43
C ASP A 25 9.35 5.79 10.69
N THR A 26 8.28 5.34 11.35
CA THR A 26 7.25 4.52 10.73
C THR A 26 6.23 5.40 10.00
N PHE A 27 5.71 4.88 8.89
CA PHE A 27 4.71 5.54 8.08
C PHE A 27 3.54 4.57 7.81
N PRO A 28 2.35 5.07 7.42
CA PRO A 28 1.21 4.19 7.19
C PRO A 28 1.50 3.21 6.05
N VAL A 29 1.09 1.96 6.23
CA VAL A 29 1.30 0.89 5.25
C VAL A 29 -0.04 0.33 4.83
N VAL A 30 -0.27 0.18 3.53
CA VAL A 30 -1.41 -0.57 3.00
C VAL A 30 -1.04 -2.04 2.95
N VAL A 31 -1.91 -2.90 3.48
CA VAL A 31 -1.77 -4.35 3.41
C VAL A 31 -2.72 -4.88 2.34
N LEU A 32 -2.20 -5.57 1.33
CA LEU A 32 -3.00 -6.21 0.26
C LEU A 32 -2.59 -7.68 0.16
N ALA A 33 -3.49 -8.60 0.49
CA ALA A 33 -3.20 -10.04 0.43
C ALA A 33 -1.91 -10.45 1.17
N GLY A 34 -1.60 -9.76 2.27
CA GLY A 34 -0.38 -9.94 3.06
C GLY A 34 0.86 -9.21 2.55
N PHE A 35 0.84 -8.61 1.35
CA PHE A 35 1.86 -7.65 0.94
C PHE A 35 1.72 -6.36 1.73
N ARG A 36 2.85 -5.82 2.19
CA ARG A 36 2.95 -4.52 2.86
C ARG A 36 3.50 -3.51 1.87
N ILE A 37 2.69 -2.51 1.55
CA ILE A 37 3.02 -1.47 0.57
C ILE A 37 2.99 -0.13 1.28
N GLY A 38 4.14 0.50 1.35
CA GLY A 38 4.29 1.82 1.94
C GLY A 38 4.91 2.79 0.95
N ALA A 39 4.55 4.06 1.06
CA ALA A 39 5.09 5.10 0.20
C ALA A 39 5.30 6.40 0.97
N PHE A 40 6.38 7.12 0.64
CA PHE A 40 6.69 8.43 1.20
C PHE A 40 7.33 9.33 0.15
N ILE A 41 7.29 10.64 0.39
CA ILE A 41 7.94 11.65 -0.43
C ILE A 41 9.23 12.06 0.26
N THR A 42 10.35 12.08 -0.48
CA THR A 42 11.63 12.56 0.05
C THR A 42 11.69 14.08 0.02
N ASP A 43 12.67 14.66 0.72
CA ASP A 43 12.88 16.11 0.75
C ASP A 43 13.19 16.70 -0.63
N GLU A 44 13.73 15.88 -1.55
CA GLU A 44 13.97 16.22 -2.95
C GLU A 44 12.72 16.11 -3.83
N GLY A 45 11.57 15.72 -3.25
CA GLY A 45 10.30 15.55 -3.96
C GLY A 45 10.17 14.23 -4.72
N SER A 46 11.03 13.24 -4.43
CA SER A 46 10.93 11.91 -5.05
C SER A 46 9.91 11.04 -4.32
N VAL A 47 9.14 10.22 -5.04
CA VAL A 47 8.27 9.21 -4.43
C VAL A 47 9.06 7.93 -4.24
N TYR A 48 9.21 7.48 -2.99
CA TYR A 48 9.70 6.15 -2.68
C TYR A 48 8.52 5.22 -2.41
N ILE A 49 8.57 4.00 -2.96
CA ILE A 49 7.57 2.95 -2.73
C ILE A 49 8.32 1.69 -2.30
N GLY A 50 8.04 1.22 -1.08
CA GLY A 50 8.54 -0.05 -0.56
C GLY A 50 7.46 -1.12 -0.63
N VAL A 51 7.83 -2.32 -1.06
CA VAL A 51 6.95 -3.50 -1.07
C VAL A 51 7.64 -4.63 -0.32
N ASP A 52 6.99 -5.10 0.74
CA ASP A 52 7.41 -6.26 1.52
C ASP A 52 6.40 -7.40 1.33
N SER A 53 6.91 -8.61 1.09
CA SER A 53 6.15 -9.83 0.84
C SER A 53 6.36 -10.93 1.87
N GLU A 54 7.05 -10.64 2.98
CA GLU A 54 7.31 -11.62 4.05
C GLU A 54 6.03 -12.32 4.51
N PHE A 55 4.91 -11.58 4.53
CA PHE A 55 3.59 -12.06 4.96
C PHE A 55 2.60 -12.28 3.81
N ALA A 56 3.03 -12.14 2.56
CA ALA A 56 2.17 -12.31 1.40
C ALA A 56 1.65 -13.75 1.27
N ASP A 57 0.42 -13.90 0.77
CA ASP A 57 -0.16 -15.20 0.45
C ASP A 57 0.81 -16.04 -0.41
N PRO A 58 1.14 -17.29 -0.04
CA PRO A 58 2.06 -18.13 -0.80
C PRO A 58 1.68 -18.31 -2.26
N ALA A 59 0.38 -18.28 -2.60
CA ALA A 59 -0.09 -18.40 -3.98
C ALA A 59 0.26 -17.18 -4.84
N LEU A 60 0.64 -16.06 -4.22
CA LEU A 60 1.04 -14.82 -4.88
C LEU A 60 2.56 -14.61 -4.89
N ARG A 61 3.33 -15.45 -4.19
CA ARG A 61 4.79 -15.37 -4.21
C ARG A 61 5.32 -15.98 -5.50
N SER A 62 6.20 -15.25 -6.18
CA SER A 62 6.92 -15.84 -7.30
C SER A 62 7.94 -16.86 -6.76
N PRO A 63 8.13 -18.01 -7.44
CA PRO A 63 9.11 -19.02 -7.03
C PRO A 63 10.56 -18.52 -7.07
N ASP A 64 10.85 -17.43 -7.79
CA ASP A 64 12.17 -16.80 -7.87
C ASP A 64 12.33 -15.60 -6.92
N THR A 65 11.46 -15.47 -5.93
CA THR A 65 11.42 -14.35 -4.95
C THR A 65 11.18 -12.96 -5.55
N THR A 66 10.87 -12.87 -6.84
CA THR A 66 10.46 -11.61 -7.46
C THR A 66 8.98 -11.31 -7.20
N ILE A 67 8.61 -10.04 -7.29
CA ILE A 67 7.22 -9.61 -7.19
C ILE A 67 6.95 -8.76 -8.44
N PRO A 68 6.06 -9.18 -9.35
CA PRO A 68 5.68 -8.34 -10.46
C PRO A 68 4.84 -7.16 -9.93
N VAL A 69 5.36 -5.94 -10.09
CA VAL A 69 4.68 -4.71 -9.70
C VAL A 69 4.37 -3.89 -10.95
N GLU A 70 3.10 -3.51 -11.12
CA GLU A 70 2.67 -2.53 -12.10
C GLU A 70 2.35 -1.23 -11.38
N VAL A 71 3.09 -0.16 -11.71
CA VAL A 71 2.86 1.18 -11.13
C VAL A 71 2.17 2.04 -12.17
N ARG A 72 1.00 2.57 -11.80
CA ARG A 72 0.27 3.55 -12.60
C ARG A 72 0.25 4.89 -11.87
N ILE A 73 0.69 5.94 -12.56
CA ILE A 73 0.64 7.32 -12.05
C ILE A 73 -0.48 8.05 -12.78
N ASP A 74 -1.54 8.39 -12.04
CA ASP A 74 -2.65 9.17 -12.54
C ASP A 74 -2.66 10.55 -11.87
N SER A 75 -3.05 11.59 -12.60
CA SER A 75 -3.29 12.91 -12.02
C SER A 75 -4.76 13.07 -11.62
N HIS A 76 -4.98 13.44 -10.36
CA HIS A 76 -6.31 13.75 -9.83
C HIS A 76 -6.24 15.08 -9.06
N PRO A 77 -7.32 15.88 -9.05
CA PRO A 77 -7.42 17.03 -8.15
C PRO A 77 -7.20 16.59 -6.70
N SER A 78 -6.43 17.36 -5.93
CA SER A 78 -6.12 17.03 -4.53
C SER A 78 -7.41 16.81 -3.72
N GLN A 79 -7.50 15.66 -3.04
CA GLN A 79 -8.62 15.31 -2.16
C GLN A 79 -8.27 15.48 -0.68
N PHE A 80 -7.15 16.13 -0.34
CA PHE A 80 -6.64 16.24 1.04
C PHE A 80 -7.68 16.72 2.05
N GLY A 81 -8.65 17.54 1.63
CA GLY A 81 -9.75 18.00 2.48
C GLY A 81 -10.72 16.92 2.97
N ARG A 82 -10.78 15.73 2.35
CA ARG A 82 -11.71 14.64 2.72
C ARG A 82 -11.11 13.59 3.65
N CYS A 83 -9.80 13.34 3.61
CA CYS A 83 -9.17 12.34 4.49
C CYS A 83 -8.85 12.88 5.89
N ALA A 84 -8.53 14.17 6.03
CA ALA A 84 -8.23 14.77 7.34
C ALA A 84 -9.46 14.87 8.27
N ALA A 85 -10.67 14.99 7.70
CA ALA A 85 -11.91 15.10 8.47
C ALA A 85 -12.32 13.79 9.17
N THR A 86 -11.89 12.63 8.67
CA THR A 86 -12.30 11.32 9.20
C THR A 86 -11.42 10.85 10.38
N LEU A 87 -10.24 11.44 10.56
CA LEU A 87 -9.32 11.13 11.67
C LEU A 87 -9.52 12.03 12.91
N SER A 88 -10.50 12.93 12.87
CA SER A 88 -10.77 13.91 13.93
C SER A 88 -12.04 13.63 14.75
N ASN A 89 -12.63 12.43 14.62
CA ASN A 89 -13.82 12.00 15.40
C ASN A 89 -13.51 10.86 16.35
#